data_AF-A0A5C6MNS6-F1
#
_entry.id   AF-A0A5C6MNS6-F1
#
_cell.length_a   1.000
_cell.length_b   1.000
_cell.length_c   1.000
_cell.angle_alpha   90.00
_cell.angle_beta   90.00
_cell.angle_gamma   90.00
#
_symmetry.space_group_name_H-M   'P 1'
#
loop_
_entity.id
_entity.type
_entity.pdbx_description
1 polymer ?
#
loop_
_entity_poly.entity_id
_entity_poly.type
_entity_poly.pdbx_seq_one_letter_code
_entity_poly.pdbx_strand_id
1 'polypeptide(L)'
;MAEMTMDGSHNARDHDGTDTGDAPQTLCREPPVSRCLWSSNHERKKKLILHIDLNNTILISDTVTTQGTVAALEYFLTTVTWGRMSREDLDQGITELLDTLRINLAARMDLNITSQSHMRSAIVVDQEEPRSHCSTVGSDNGSKDFILMANSSQGVIIKPVEPPCDGAVSYYSQFGRVMGFTSAAGRCFRRILDQHLDLLLWPNACGCVTPQGDRELAVKGEDGRLYHWILPSFFQLLKDLVQEGREFAVVFRTFGGDLPRVLRAVFRALNEGAHPLFPELSDLSLKVNMALGKIRCNKRGIVLTRDEDRVSTRNGERGLYQYLSSVQGLGGFQDHFEWWASNTFSIRGGKPFWVDPFDQSVQHIFIDDNIRQNDEDTIVHPKVFLDPDGTETRMACTSELYDITLVQTDLLQAISDLSYFTQRVHICLENYERNLQQGEV
;
A
#
# COMPACT_ATOMS: atom_id res chain seq x y z
N MET A 1 -39.41 -28.13 66.68
CA MET A 1 -39.49 -26.65 66.59
C MET A 1 -39.55 -26.35 65.10
N ALA A 2 -40.73 -26.33 64.45
CA ALA A 2 -41.86 -25.39 64.61
C ALA A 2 -41.51 -24.00 64.03
N GLU A 3 -42.31 -23.36 63.16
CA GLU A 3 -43.50 -23.79 62.39
C GLU A 3 -43.82 -22.75 61.27
N MET A 4 -44.75 -23.11 60.37
CA MET A 4 -45.83 -22.33 59.71
C MET A 4 -45.98 -20.81 59.99
N THR A 5 -46.57 -19.91 59.15
CA THR A 5 -47.52 -19.95 58.00
C THR A 5 -47.51 -18.55 57.28
N MET A 6 -47.93 -18.33 56.01
CA MET A 6 -49.30 -17.98 55.50
C MET A 6 -50.11 -17.00 56.38
N ASP A 7 -50.99 -16.10 55.93
CA ASP A 7 -51.48 -15.58 54.61
C ASP A 7 -52.10 -14.17 54.88
N GLY A 8 -52.47 -13.39 53.87
CA GLY A 8 -53.15 -12.09 54.03
C GLY A 8 -53.80 -11.56 52.75
N SER A 9 -55.07 -11.92 52.53
CA SER A 9 -55.79 -11.81 51.25
C SER A 9 -56.98 -10.82 51.26
N HIS A 10 -57.49 -10.46 50.06
CA HIS A 10 -58.81 -9.82 49.75
C HIS A 10 -58.99 -8.29 50.01
N ASN A 11 -59.89 -7.52 49.34
CA ASN A 11 -60.67 -7.64 48.07
C ASN A 11 -61.33 -6.29 47.68
N ALA A 12 -61.88 -6.21 46.44
CA ALA A 12 -62.94 -5.30 45.94
C ALA A 12 -62.61 -3.78 45.78
N ARG A 13 -62.87 -3.10 44.63
CA ARG A 13 -64.12 -2.86 43.84
C ARG A 13 -65.17 -2.04 44.59
N ASP A 14 -65.93 -1.10 44.02
CA ASP A 14 -65.97 -0.32 42.75
C ASP A 14 -66.90 0.89 43.05
N HIS A 15 -66.87 2.01 42.31
CA HIS A 15 -68.11 2.67 41.83
C HIS A 15 -67.92 3.90 40.90
N ASP A 16 -68.82 3.90 39.92
CA ASP A 16 -69.13 4.78 38.79
C ASP A 16 -69.68 6.20 39.15
N GLY A 17 -69.74 7.12 38.16
CA GLY A 17 -70.42 8.43 38.30
C GLY A 17 -70.09 9.47 37.21
N THR A 18 -71.07 9.83 36.38
CA THR A 18 -71.03 10.86 35.31
C THR A 18 -71.84 12.12 35.71
N ASP A 19 -72.03 13.21 34.94
CA ASP A 19 -71.84 13.54 33.51
C ASP A 19 -71.75 15.09 33.28
N THR A 20 -71.70 15.53 32.02
CA THR A 20 -72.16 16.82 31.43
C THR A 20 -71.18 18.01 31.23
N GLY A 21 -71.18 18.57 30.01
CA GLY A 21 -71.47 20.01 29.84
C GLY A 21 -70.53 20.91 29.01
N ASP A 22 -70.65 20.86 27.68
CA ASP A 22 -70.45 21.96 26.70
C ASP A 22 -69.08 22.66 26.43
N ALA A 23 -68.89 22.98 25.14
CA ALA A 23 -67.76 23.69 24.50
C ALA A 23 -68.27 25.06 23.91
N PRO A 24 -67.50 25.96 23.22
CA PRO A 24 -66.50 25.64 22.18
C PRO A 24 -65.28 26.60 21.94
N GLN A 25 -64.30 26.09 21.17
CA GLN A 25 -63.36 26.79 20.23
C GLN A 25 -62.46 27.95 20.76
N THR A 26 -61.12 27.86 20.67
CA THR A 26 -60.43 28.16 19.39
C THR A 26 -59.00 27.60 19.25
N LEU A 27 -58.81 26.81 18.20
CA LEU A 27 -57.66 26.64 17.31
C LEU A 27 -56.25 27.20 17.69
N CYS A 28 -55.35 26.32 18.17
CA CYS A 28 -53.93 26.31 17.78
C CYS A 28 -53.50 24.85 17.53
N ARG A 29 -52.96 24.55 16.34
CA ARG A 29 -52.43 23.22 16.00
C ARG A 29 -50.96 23.14 16.43
N GLU A 30 -50.64 22.30 17.41
CA GLU A 30 -49.27 21.81 17.57
C GLU A 30 -48.99 20.72 16.52
N PRO A 31 -47.75 20.64 15.97
CA PRO A 31 -47.37 19.55 15.09
C PRO A 31 -47.27 18.24 15.89
N PRO A 32 -47.57 17.08 15.28
CA PRO A 32 -47.43 15.81 15.98
C PRO A 32 -45.97 15.59 16.36
N VAL A 33 -45.72 15.34 17.64
CA VAL A 33 -44.42 14.86 18.12
C VAL A 33 -44.15 13.50 17.49
N SER A 34 -43.38 13.50 16.40
CA SER A 34 -42.80 12.27 15.87
C SER A 34 -41.97 11.63 16.98
N ARG A 35 -42.49 10.57 17.57
CA ARG A 35 -41.66 9.52 18.18
C ARG A 35 -40.82 8.93 17.05
N CYS A 36 -39.70 9.58 16.76
CA CYS A 36 -38.62 8.94 16.03
C CYS A 36 -38.21 7.75 16.88
N LEU A 37 -38.67 6.56 16.47
CA LEU A 37 -37.95 5.33 16.75
C LEU A 37 -36.49 5.61 16.39
N TRP A 38 -35.63 5.63 17.40
CA TRP A 38 -34.20 5.52 17.17
C TRP A 38 -33.96 4.12 16.66
N SER A 39 -34.16 3.93 15.35
CA SER A 39 -33.60 2.81 14.62
C SER A 39 -32.09 2.96 14.75
N SER A 40 -31.53 2.29 15.76
CA SER A 40 -30.10 2.12 15.96
C SER A 40 -29.54 1.16 14.90
N ASN A 41 -29.78 1.49 13.62
CA ASN A 41 -28.97 1.04 12.51
C ASN A 41 -27.65 1.81 12.58
N HIS A 42 -26.78 1.40 13.50
CA HIS A 42 -25.41 1.18 13.05
C HIS A 42 -25.49 0.03 12.06
N GLU A 43 -25.66 0.37 10.78
CA GLU A 43 -25.30 -0.56 9.70
C GLU A 43 -23.90 -1.04 10.03
N ARG A 44 -23.75 -2.36 10.21
CA ARG A 44 -22.46 -2.94 10.62
C ARG A 44 -21.50 -2.73 9.47
N LYS A 45 -20.70 -1.66 9.55
CA LYS A 45 -19.60 -1.37 8.62
C LYS A 45 -18.81 -2.66 8.42
N LYS A 46 -18.57 -3.04 7.16
CA LYS A 46 -17.81 -4.23 6.81
C LYS A 46 -16.45 -4.19 7.52
N LYS A 47 -16.02 -5.32 8.07
CA LYS A 47 -14.67 -5.48 8.59
C LYS A 47 -13.69 -5.24 7.46
N LEU A 48 -12.75 -4.33 7.65
CA LEU A 48 -11.74 -4.01 6.66
C LEU A 48 -10.49 -4.86 6.87
N ILE A 49 -9.97 -5.51 5.82
CA ILE A 49 -8.68 -6.21 5.88
C ILE A 49 -7.72 -5.62 4.86
N LEU A 50 -6.74 -4.90 5.39
CA LEU A 50 -5.70 -4.25 4.59
C LEU A 50 -4.51 -5.19 4.42
N HIS A 51 -4.34 -5.72 3.23
CA HIS A 51 -3.11 -6.39 2.82
C HIS A 51 -2.15 -5.31 2.33
N ILE A 52 -1.00 -5.17 2.97
CA ILE A 52 -0.05 -4.09 2.67
C ILE A 52 1.28 -4.72 2.29
N ASP A 53 1.77 -4.47 1.08
CA ASP A 53 3.17 -4.80 0.81
C ASP A 53 4.11 -3.90 1.60
N LEU A 54 5.28 -4.43 1.93
CA LEU A 54 6.28 -3.70 2.67
C LEU A 54 7.13 -2.78 1.77
N ASN A 55 7.63 -3.31 0.66
CA ASN A 55 8.67 -2.66 -0.14
C ASN A 55 8.09 -1.46 -0.90
N ASN A 56 8.77 -0.31 -0.86
CA ASN A 56 8.39 0.99 -1.46
C ASN A 56 6.94 1.48 -1.20
N THR A 57 6.20 0.75 -0.37
CA THR A 57 4.81 0.99 -0.02
C THR A 57 4.73 1.61 1.36
N ILE A 58 5.29 0.94 2.38
CA ILE A 58 5.48 1.53 3.71
C ILE A 58 6.94 1.52 4.19
N LEU A 59 7.84 0.80 3.52
CA LEU A 59 9.30 0.85 3.71
C LEU A 59 9.96 1.46 2.49
N ILE A 60 10.80 2.47 2.67
CA ILE A 60 11.61 3.02 1.56
C ILE A 60 12.89 2.21 1.34
N SER A 61 13.41 1.60 2.41
CA SER A 61 14.67 0.85 2.40
C SER A 61 14.41 -0.56 2.92
N ASP A 62 14.55 -1.54 2.05
CA ASP A 62 14.23 -2.95 2.29
C ASP A 62 15.49 -3.84 2.24
N THR A 63 15.38 -5.07 2.77
CA THR A 63 16.50 -6.03 2.82
C THR A 63 16.89 -6.64 1.48
N VAL A 64 16.04 -6.57 0.44
CA VAL A 64 16.31 -7.16 -0.88
C VAL A 64 17.12 -6.20 -1.75
N THR A 65 16.78 -4.91 -1.79
CA THR A 65 17.53 -3.93 -2.60
C THR A 65 18.89 -3.56 -2.01
N THR A 66 19.06 -3.77 -0.70
CA THR A 66 20.21 -3.38 0.14
C THR A 66 20.58 -1.89 0.10
N GLN A 67 19.63 -1.04 -0.29
CA GLN A 67 19.79 0.43 -0.32
C GLN A 67 19.48 1.05 1.03
N GLY A 68 20.14 2.16 1.37
CA GLY A 68 19.64 3.09 2.36
C GLY A 68 18.57 4.01 1.79
N THR A 69 17.94 4.81 2.65
CA THR A 69 16.79 5.66 2.30
C THR A 69 17.10 6.64 1.17
N VAL A 70 18.33 7.17 1.09
CA VAL A 70 18.69 8.17 0.07
C VAL A 70 18.78 7.51 -1.30
N ALA A 71 19.49 6.38 -1.42
CA ALA A 71 19.63 5.70 -2.71
C ALA A 71 18.33 5.04 -3.17
N ALA A 72 17.47 4.59 -2.25
CA ALA A 72 16.17 4.02 -2.60
C ALA A 72 15.18 5.08 -3.08
N LEU A 73 15.16 6.27 -2.48
CA LEU A 73 14.30 7.37 -2.95
C LEU A 73 14.83 8.00 -4.26
N GLU A 74 16.15 8.11 -4.43
CA GLU A 74 16.79 8.39 -5.73
C GLU A 74 16.35 7.38 -6.80
N TYR A 75 16.34 6.08 -6.47
CA TYR A 75 15.88 5.02 -7.35
C TYR A 75 14.38 5.15 -7.66
N PHE A 76 13.51 5.41 -6.68
CA PHE A 76 12.09 5.65 -6.94
C PHE A 76 11.89 6.83 -7.91
N LEU A 77 12.64 7.92 -7.76
CA LEU A 77 12.55 9.04 -8.70
C LEU A 77 12.89 8.66 -10.16
N THR A 78 13.72 7.64 -10.42
CA THR A 78 13.95 7.16 -11.79
C THR A 78 12.78 6.36 -12.36
N THR A 79 11.96 5.72 -11.53
CA THR A 79 10.78 4.94 -11.98
C THR A 79 9.59 5.85 -12.29
N VAL A 80 9.47 7.00 -11.62
CA VAL A 80 8.40 7.99 -11.86
C VAL A 80 8.81 9.19 -12.72
N THR A 81 10.07 9.26 -13.16
CA THR A 81 10.51 10.24 -14.17
C THR A 81 10.26 9.66 -15.56
N TRP A 82 9.46 10.35 -16.36
CA TRP A 82 9.14 9.97 -17.74
C TRP A 82 9.73 10.93 -18.76
N GLY A 83 9.96 10.43 -19.97
CA GLY A 83 10.43 11.21 -21.10
C GLY A 83 10.05 10.58 -22.43
N ARG A 84 10.42 11.24 -23.53
CA ARG A 84 10.31 10.68 -24.88
C ARG A 84 11.71 10.65 -25.49
N MET A 85 12.05 9.53 -26.11
CA MET A 85 13.28 9.43 -26.90
C MET A 85 13.03 9.98 -28.30
N SER A 86 14.01 10.68 -28.87
CA SER A 86 13.95 10.96 -30.30
C SER A 86 14.16 9.66 -31.10
N ARG A 87 13.80 9.68 -32.38
CA ARG A 87 14.01 8.53 -33.27
C ARG A 87 15.50 8.20 -33.42
N GLU A 88 16.34 9.22 -33.38
CA GLU A 88 17.80 9.14 -33.48
C GLU A 88 18.41 8.49 -32.24
N ASP A 89 17.92 8.83 -31.03
CA ASP A 89 18.35 8.19 -29.78
C ASP A 89 17.98 6.70 -29.73
N LEU A 90 16.82 6.34 -30.29
CA LEU A 90 16.35 4.95 -30.34
C LEU A 90 17.22 4.11 -31.30
N ASP A 91 17.52 4.63 -32.49
CA ASP A 91 18.38 3.95 -33.48
C ASP A 91 19.83 3.82 -32.97
N GLN A 92 20.35 4.83 -32.25
CA GLN A 92 21.65 4.79 -31.58
C GLN A 92 21.67 3.72 -30.46
N GLY A 93 20.66 3.71 -29.58
CA GLY A 93 20.56 2.73 -28.51
C GLY A 93 20.41 1.29 -29.00
N ILE A 94 19.67 1.06 -30.09
CA ILE A 94 19.60 -0.25 -30.76
C ILE A 94 20.97 -0.65 -31.32
N THR A 95 21.70 0.28 -31.92
CA THR A 95 23.05 0.02 -32.46
C THR A 95 24.03 -0.38 -31.35
N GLU A 96 24.05 0.35 -30.24
CA GLU A 96 24.90 0.05 -29.08
C GLU A 96 24.54 -1.27 -28.40
N LEU A 97 23.24 -1.61 -28.33
CA LEU A 97 22.79 -2.90 -27.81
C LEU A 97 23.23 -4.06 -28.73
N LEU A 98 23.10 -3.89 -30.06
CA LEU A 98 23.54 -4.88 -31.04
C LEU A 98 25.06 -5.07 -31.04
N ASP A 99 25.84 -4.01 -30.90
CA ASP A 99 27.30 -4.10 -30.81
C ASP A 99 27.75 -4.69 -29.45
N THR A 100 27.07 -4.36 -28.36
CA THR A 100 27.27 -5.03 -27.06
C THR A 100 26.95 -6.53 -27.14
N LEU A 101 25.89 -6.93 -27.84
CA LEU A 101 25.54 -8.33 -28.06
C LEU A 101 26.55 -9.03 -28.99
N ARG A 102 27.05 -8.35 -30.04
CA ARG A 102 28.14 -8.85 -30.91
C ARG A 102 29.43 -9.06 -30.14
N ILE A 103 29.82 -8.12 -29.28
CA ILE A 103 31.01 -8.24 -28.41
C ILE A 103 30.85 -9.43 -27.46
N ASN A 104 29.67 -9.63 -26.87
CA ASN A 104 29.40 -10.79 -26.02
C ASN A 104 29.36 -12.13 -26.79
N LEU A 105 28.92 -12.13 -28.05
CA LEU A 105 28.97 -13.30 -28.93
C LEU A 105 30.41 -13.65 -29.34
N ALA A 106 31.25 -12.65 -29.63
CA ALA A 106 32.68 -12.84 -29.87
C ALA A 106 33.41 -13.35 -28.61
N ALA A 107 33.13 -12.75 -27.44
CA ALA A 107 33.69 -13.19 -26.16
C ALA A 107 33.23 -14.59 -25.74
N ARG A 108 32.09 -15.10 -26.25
CA ARG A 108 31.64 -16.48 -26.03
C ARG A 108 32.32 -17.53 -26.94
N MET A 109 33.11 -17.10 -27.93
CA MET A 109 33.92 -18.03 -28.74
C MET A 109 35.30 -18.32 -28.14
N ASP A 110 35.75 -17.54 -27.14
CA ASP A 110 37.00 -17.78 -26.43
C ASP A 110 36.79 -17.95 -24.91
N LEU A 111 37.17 -19.13 -24.42
CA LEU A 111 37.45 -19.53 -23.02
C LEU A 111 36.32 -20.01 -22.08
N ASN A 112 36.78 -20.85 -21.16
CA ASN A 112 36.01 -21.64 -20.19
C ASN A 112 35.60 -20.86 -18.93
N ILE A 113 34.43 -21.22 -18.40
CA ILE A 113 33.95 -21.15 -17.00
C ILE A 113 34.81 -20.33 -15.99
N THR A 114 34.28 -19.19 -15.55
CA THR A 114 34.09 -18.90 -14.11
C THR A 114 33.10 -17.73 -13.92
N SER A 115 32.26 -17.80 -12.89
CA SER A 115 31.17 -16.85 -12.67
C SER A 115 31.56 -15.68 -11.76
N GLN A 116 31.53 -14.45 -12.27
CA GLN A 116 31.31 -13.23 -11.49
C GLN A 116 31.03 -12.05 -12.44
N SER A 117 29.85 -11.44 -12.36
CA SER A 117 29.53 -10.22 -13.13
C SER A 117 29.72 -8.96 -12.27
N HIS A 118 30.82 -8.26 -12.50
CA HIS A 118 30.97 -6.84 -12.18
C HIS A 118 31.18 -6.09 -13.49
N MET A 119 30.31 -5.12 -13.81
CA MET A 119 30.58 -4.15 -14.87
C MET A 119 31.08 -2.83 -14.28
N ARG A 120 32.04 -2.23 -14.99
CA ARG A 120 32.84 -1.08 -14.55
C ARG A 120 32.20 0.26 -14.95
N SER A 121 32.69 1.31 -14.30
CA SER A 121 32.23 2.70 -14.39
C SER A 121 32.83 3.50 -15.56
N ALA A 122 32.16 4.62 -15.85
CA ALA A 122 32.69 5.93 -16.27
C ALA A 122 33.27 6.14 -17.68
N ILE A 123 32.86 7.27 -18.29
CA ILE A 123 33.61 8.01 -19.33
C ILE A 123 33.47 9.52 -19.02
N VAL A 124 34.58 10.26 -19.19
CA VAL A 124 34.70 11.73 -19.11
C VAL A 124 35.62 12.18 -20.25
N VAL A 125 35.25 13.20 -21.03
CA VAL A 125 36.17 13.94 -21.93
C VAL A 125 35.75 15.42 -22.03
N ASP A 126 36.73 16.29 -22.32
CA ASP A 126 36.76 17.75 -22.13
C ASP A 126 36.30 18.64 -23.31
N GLN A 127 36.36 19.96 -23.08
CA GLN A 127 35.88 21.09 -23.91
C GLN A 127 36.62 21.38 -25.23
N GLU A 128 35.94 22.04 -26.17
CA GLU A 128 36.44 23.26 -26.86
C GLU A 128 35.29 24.12 -27.45
N GLU A 129 35.45 25.45 -27.49
CA GLU A 129 34.51 26.43 -28.09
C GLU A 129 35.31 27.33 -29.08
N PRO A 130 34.72 27.89 -30.16
CA PRO A 130 34.06 29.19 -29.98
C PRO A 130 32.85 29.56 -30.89
N ARG A 131 31.87 30.28 -30.31
CA ARG A 131 31.02 31.36 -30.90
C ARG A 131 30.29 31.10 -32.25
N SER A 132 28.96 31.27 -32.34
CA SER A 132 28.33 32.61 -32.26
C SER A 132 26.78 32.60 -32.28
N HIS A 133 26.19 33.47 -31.47
CA HIS A 133 24.83 34.07 -31.53
C HIS A 133 23.64 33.29 -32.14
N CYS A 134 22.78 32.72 -31.27
CA CYS A 134 21.44 33.28 -31.06
C CYS A 134 20.89 32.86 -29.67
N SER A 135 20.06 33.69 -29.04
CA SER A 135 19.69 33.53 -27.62
C SER A 135 18.49 32.61 -27.41
N THR A 136 18.77 31.36 -27.02
CA THR A 136 17.80 30.46 -26.39
C THR A 136 18.47 29.86 -25.16
N VAL A 137 17.80 29.85 -24.00
CA VAL A 137 18.39 29.32 -22.75
C VAL A 137 18.35 27.79 -22.79
N GLY A 138 19.34 27.20 -23.47
CA GLY A 138 19.53 25.76 -23.58
C GLY A 138 20.27 25.20 -22.36
N SER A 139 19.78 24.06 -21.86
CA SER A 139 20.54 23.24 -20.90
C SER A 139 21.44 22.27 -21.67
N ASP A 140 22.68 22.68 -21.92
CA ASP A 140 23.70 21.76 -22.44
C ASP A 140 24.12 20.78 -21.35
N ASN A 141 23.61 19.54 -21.43
CA ASN A 141 24.08 18.34 -20.75
C ASN A 141 23.19 17.12 -21.10
N GLY A 142 23.15 16.68 -22.36
CA GLY A 142 22.65 15.36 -22.80
C GLY A 142 21.20 14.95 -22.46
N SER A 143 20.45 15.78 -21.75
CA SER A 143 19.13 15.47 -21.17
C SER A 143 18.09 16.39 -21.78
N LYS A 144 17.79 16.18 -23.06
CA LYS A 144 16.62 16.75 -23.70
C LYS A 144 15.48 15.74 -23.54
N ASP A 145 14.35 16.24 -23.03
CA ASP A 145 13.03 15.60 -23.02
C ASP A 145 12.73 14.47 -22.00
N PHE A 146 13.32 14.53 -20.79
CA PHE A 146 12.75 13.94 -19.57
C PHE A 146 12.13 15.02 -18.67
N ILE A 147 10.81 14.95 -18.43
CA ILE A 147 10.02 15.97 -17.73
C ILE A 147 8.96 15.28 -16.86
N LEU A 148 8.82 15.70 -15.60
CA LEU A 148 7.61 15.41 -14.82
C LEU A 148 6.44 16.19 -15.42
N MET A 149 5.59 15.50 -16.19
CA MET A 149 4.43 16.08 -16.86
C MET A 149 3.33 16.39 -15.83
N ALA A 150 3.40 17.59 -15.25
CA ALA A 150 2.38 18.10 -14.33
C ALA A 150 1.07 18.42 -15.08
N ASN A 151 -0.06 17.91 -14.59
CA ASN A 151 -1.37 18.37 -15.04
C ASN A 151 -1.75 19.68 -14.31
N SER A 152 -2.56 20.52 -14.95
CA SER A 152 -2.59 21.96 -14.68
C SER A 152 -3.42 22.38 -13.45
N SER A 153 -3.02 23.55 -12.90
CA SER A 153 -3.68 24.32 -11.82
C SER A 153 -3.66 23.74 -10.39
N GLN A 154 -2.71 24.26 -9.60
CA GLN A 154 -2.54 24.15 -8.13
C GLN A 154 -1.97 22.82 -7.59
N GLY A 155 -0.75 22.91 -7.02
CA GLY A 155 -0.23 21.96 -6.02
C GLY A 155 0.18 20.57 -6.53
N VAL A 156 1.49 20.29 -6.52
CA VAL A 156 2.16 18.97 -6.64
C VAL A 156 1.24 17.78 -6.98
N ILE A 157 1.24 17.37 -8.25
CA ILE A 157 0.58 16.13 -8.70
C ILE A 157 1.62 15.19 -9.30
N ILE A 158 1.69 13.99 -8.72
CA ILE A 158 2.29 12.78 -9.27
C ILE A 158 1.11 11.96 -9.82
N LYS A 159 1.12 11.48 -11.06
CA LYS A 159 1.59 10.15 -11.52
C LYS A 159 1.40 10.12 -13.06
N PRO A 160 1.96 9.16 -13.81
CA PRO A 160 1.51 7.77 -13.73
C PRO A 160 2.66 6.76 -13.57
N VAL A 161 2.32 5.55 -13.15
CA VAL A 161 3.21 4.36 -13.19
C VAL A 161 3.02 3.59 -14.50
N GLU A 162 2.02 3.98 -15.27
CA GLU A 162 1.92 3.75 -16.71
C GLU A 162 2.59 4.91 -17.48
N PRO A 163 2.93 4.71 -18.76
CA PRO A 163 3.35 5.80 -19.63
C PRO A 163 2.29 6.91 -19.67
N PRO A 164 2.64 8.20 -19.42
CA PRO A 164 1.67 9.29 -19.47
C PRO A 164 1.09 9.55 -20.87
N CYS A 165 1.69 8.97 -21.90
CA CYS A 165 1.21 8.97 -23.28
C CYS A 165 1.98 7.92 -24.09
N ASP A 166 1.44 7.57 -25.27
CA ASP A 166 2.13 6.69 -26.22
C ASP A 166 3.56 7.17 -26.52
N GLY A 167 4.49 6.21 -26.51
CA GLY A 167 5.92 6.44 -26.73
C GLY A 167 6.67 7.09 -25.57
N ALA A 168 6.03 7.35 -24.42
CA ALA A 168 6.75 7.74 -23.21
C ALA A 168 7.44 6.53 -22.56
N VAL A 169 8.68 6.72 -22.12
CA VAL A 169 9.48 5.73 -21.37
C VAL A 169 9.91 6.30 -20.04
N SER A 170 9.97 5.46 -19.01
CA SER A 170 10.53 5.88 -17.72
C SER A 170 12.05 5.92 -17.82
N TYR A 171 12.68 6.80 -17.05
CA TYR A 171 14.15 6.88 -16.98
C TYR A 171 14.74 5.53 -16.53
N TYR A 172 14.09 4.86 -15.57
CA TYR A 172 14.45 3.51 -15.14
C TYR A 172 14.35 2.47 -16.27
N SER A 173 13.28 2.45 -17.06
CA SER A 173 13.14 1.45 -18.14
C SER A 173 14.20 1.60 -19.23
N GLN A 174 14.77 2.79 -19.42
CA GLN A 174 15.79 3.06 -20.42
C GLN A 174 17.23 2.90 -19.90
N PHE A 175 17.53 3.42 -18.71
CA PHE A 175 18.89 3.48 -18.16
C PHE A 175 19.13 2.54 -16.98
N GLY A 176 18.10 1.80 -16.56
CA GLY A 176 18.13 0.95 -15.38
C GLY A 176 18.29 1.73 -14.07
N ARG A 177 18.81 1.06 -13.05
CA ARG A 177 19.07 1.64 -11.73
C ARG A 177 20.38 2.45 -11.74
N VAL A 178 20.27 3.74 -12.02
CA VAL A 178 21.39 4.70 -12.00
C VAL A 178 21.59 5.29 -10.60
N MET A 179 22.83 5.26 -10.10
CA MET A 179 23.18 5.89 -8.82
C MET A 179 23.38 7.40 -8.98
N GLY A 180 22.86 8.19 -8.03
CA GLY A 180 23.02 9.65 -8.03
C GLY A 180 22.29 10.35 -9.18
N PHE A 181 21.10 9.87 -9.53
CA PHE A 181 20.25 10.42 -10.57
C PHE A 181 20.04 11.94 -10.38
N THR A 182 19.72 12.40 -9.16
CA THR A 182 19.55 13.83 -8.87
C THR A 182 20.85 14.63 -8.80
N SER A 183 22.01 13.98 -8.88
CA SER A 183 23.32 14.65 -9.05
C SER A 183 23.69 14.82 -10.53
N ALA A 184 23.04 14.09 -11.44
CA ALA A 184 23.37 14.03 -12.87
C ALA A 184 22.17 14.42 -13.76
N ALA A 185 21.57 13.47 -14.49
CA ALA A 185 20.48 13.74 -15.43
C ALA A 185 19.23 14.31 -14.73
N GLY A 186 18.92 13.83 -13.53
CA GLY A 186 17.78 14.25 -12.71
C GLY A 186 18.01 15.48 -11.84
N ARG A 187 19.01 16.33 -12.11
CA ARG A 187 19.36 17.50 -11.26
C ARG A 187 18.18 18.42 -10.94
N CYS A 188 17.22 18.58 -11.85
CA CYS A 188 16.00 19.34 -11.61
C CYS A 188 15.12 18.75 -10.48
N PHE A 189 15.18 17.44 -10.26
CA PHE A 189 14.44 16.73 -9.22
C PHE A 189 15.15 16.72 -7.86
N ARG A 190 16.37 17.29 -7.76
CA ARG A 190 17.13 17.33 -6.50
C ARG A 190 16.33 17.96 -5.35
N ARG A 191 15.62 19.05 -5.63
CA ARG A 191 14.71 19.70 -4.68
C ARG A 191 13.61 18.75 -4.18
N ILE A 192 13.04 17.93 -5.07
CA ILE A 192 11.99 16.96 -4.69
C ILE A 192 12.58 15.92 -3.74
N LEU A 193 13.74 15.35 -4.07
CA LEU A 193 14.45 14.41 -3.20
C LEU A 193 14.72 15.02 -1.82
N ASP A 194 15.38 16.19 -1.76
CA ASP A 194 15.76 16.83 -0.49
C ASP A 194 14.52 17.14 0.37
N GLN A 195 13.42 17.62 -0.23
CA GLN A 195 12.16 17.87 0.48
C GLN A 195 11.56 16.60 1.09
N HIS A 196 11.54 15.48 0.37
CA HIS A 196 10.97 14.23 0.87
C HIS A 196 11.89 13.55 1.89
N LEU A 197 13.23 13.67 1.75
CA LEU A 197 14.19 13.24 2.76
C LEU A 197 14.05 14.04 4.06
N ASP A 198 13.76 15.33 4.01
CA ASP A 198 13.53 16.13 5.21
C ASP A 198 12.21 15.78 5.93
N LEU A 199 11.16 15.40 5.19
CA LEU A 199 9.91 14.87 5.76
C LEU A 199 10.10 13.48 6.41
N LEU A 200 11.08 12.71 5.93
CA LEU A 200 11.41 11.38 6.45
C LEU A 200 12.38 11.40 7.64
N LEU A 201 12.90 12.55 8.04
CA LEU A 201 13.86 12.66 9.13
C LEU A 201 13.30 12.05 10.42
N TRP A 202 14.06 11.12 11.01
CA TRP A 202 13.77 10.66 12.36
C TRP A 202 14.00 11.82 13.35
N PRO A 203 13.01 12.22 14.16
CA PRO A 203 13.16 13.32 15.09
C PRO A 203 14.32 13.10 16.06
N ASN A 204 15.21 14.09 16.14
CA ASN A 204 16.14 14.23 17.26
C ASN A 204 15.34 14.68 18.50
N ALA A 205 14.61 13.74 19.10
CA ALA A 205 13.81 13.98 20.30
C ALA A 205 14.67 14.64 21.39
N CYS A 206 14.23 15.80 21.86
CA CYS A 206 15.02 16.73 22.67
C CYS A 206 15.66 16.08 23.91
N GLY A 207 16.93 15.68 23.80
CA GLY A 207 17.79 15.31 24.91
C GLY A 207 17.66 13.89 25.47
N CYS A 208 16.76 13.02 24.98
CA CYS A 208 16.49 11.72 25.61
C CYS A 208 16.33 10.50 24.69
N VAL A 209 16.75 10.58 23.42
CA VAL A 209 16.99 9.38 22.58
C VAL A 209 18.48 9.25 22.32
N THR A 210 19.00 8.02 22.33
CA THR A 210 20.44 7.76 22.19
C THR A 210 20.97 8.26 20.84
N PRO A 211 22.26 8.65 20.72
CA PRO A 211 22.86 9.14 19.46
C PRO A 211 22.87 8.14 18.29
N GLN A 212 22.26 6.97 18.46
CA GLN A 212 22.24 5.85 17.53
C GLN A 212 20.84 5.58 16.96
N GLY A 213 19.82 6.31 17.45
CA GLY A 213 18.42 6.14 17.04
C GLY A 213 17.79 4.85 17.54
N ASP A 214 16.51 4.69 17.21
CA ASP A 214 15.80 3.42 17.43
C ASP A 214 16.11 2.45 16.29
N ARG A 215 16.75 1.31 16.58
CA ARG A 215 17.20 0.37 15.54
C ARG A 215 16.06 -0.39 14.84
N GLU A 216 14.88 -0.45 15.44
CA GLU A 216 13.71 -1.09 14.84
C GLU A 216 12.89 -0.08 14.04
N LEU A 217 12.68 1.12 14.57
CA LEU A 217 11.81 2.16 13.97
C LEU A 217 12.53 3.12 13.00
N ALA A 218 13.85 3.27 13.12
CA ALA A 218 14.65 4.15 12.28
C ALA A 218 15.68 3.38 11.43
N VAL A 219 16.12 4.00 10.34
CA VAL A 219 17.17 3.50 9.45
C VAL A 219 18.18 4.62 9.19
N LYS A 220 19.46 4.27 9.07
CA LYS A 220 20.52 5.24 8.75
C LYS A 220 20.72 5.30 7.24
N GLY A 221 20.58 6.48 6.65
CA GLY A 221 20.84 6.72 5.24
C GLY A 221 22.34 6.85 4.92
N GLU A 222 22.64 6.88 3.63
CA GLU A 222 23.99 7.01 3.08
C GLU A 222 24.68 8.33 3.44
N ASP A 223 23.90 9.39 3.65
CA ASP A 223 24.34 10.70 4.13
C ASP A 223 24.66 10.73 5.64
N GLY A 224 24.37 9.64 6.34
CA GLY A 224 24.56 9.47 7.77
C GLY A 224 23.41 9.98 8.65
N ARG A 225 22.35 10.57 8.07
CA ARG A 225 21.13 10.96 8.78
C ARG A 225 20.30 9.73 9.16
N LEU A 226 19.44 9.89 10.17
CA LEU A 226 18.44 8.89 10.55
C LEU A 226 17.10 9.25 9.94
N TYR A 227 16.41 8.25 9.43
CA TYR A 227 15.10 8.36 8.78
C TYR A 227 14.11 7.40 9.42
N HIS A 228 12.82 7.74 9.37
CA HIS A 228 11.75 6.79 9.61
C HIS A 228 11.90 5.57 8.69
N TRP A 229 11.91 4.36 9.26
CA TRP A 229 12.02 3.14 8.47
C TRP A 229 10.66 2.67 7.93
N ILE A 230 9.60 2.85 8.71
CA ILE A 230 8.20 2.73 8.28
C ILE A 230 7.63 4.15 8.10
N LEU A 231 6.92 4.41 7.01
CA LEU A 231 6.32 5.72 6.71
C LEU A 231 5.40 6.21 7.86
N PRO A 232 5.52 7.49 8.28
CA PRO A 232 4.62 8.08 9.27
C PRO A 232 3.12 7.99 8.91
N SER A 233 2.77 8.09 7.62
CA SER A 233 1.39 7.97 7.14
C SER A 233 0.76 6.59 7.39
N PHE A 234 1.56 5.52 7.48
CA PHE A 234 1.05 4.20 7.87
C PHE A 234 0.58 4.19 9.34
N PHE A 235 1.31 4.87 10.23
CA PHE A 235 0.91 4.97 11.64
C PHE A 235 -0.31 5.89 11.83
N GLN A 236 -0.42 6.96 11.04
CA GLN A 236 -1.61 7.80 10.99
C GLN A 236 -2.85 7.00 10.54
N LEU A 237 -2.74 6.14 9.52
CA LEU A 237 -3.82 5.23 9.10
C LEU A 237 -4.34 4.36 10.27
N LEU A 238 -3.46 3.78 11.08
CA LEU A 238 -3.89 2.96 12.22
C LEU A 238 -4.68 3.78 13.24
N LYS A 239 -4.25 5.02 13.49
CA LYS A 239 -4.94 5.97 14.37
C LYS A 239 -6.30 6.38 13.81
N ASP A 240 -6.38 6.73 12.53
CA ASP A 240 -7.61 7.14 11.86
C ASP A 240 -8.66 6.01 11.87
N LEU A 241 -8.28 4.79 11.51
CA LEU A 241 -9.20 3.64 11.50
C LEU A 241 -9.78 3.31 12.88
N VAL A 242 -8.98 3.46 13.95
CA VAL A 242 -9.48 3.30 15.33
C VAL A 242 -10.41 4.45 15.72
N GLN A 243 -10.07 5.70 15.37
CA GLN A 243 -10.91 6.88 15.65
C GLN A 243 -12.25 6.84 14.89
N GLU A 244 -12.29 6.28 13.69
CA GLU A 244 -13.51 6.02 12.91
C GLU A 244 -14.39 4.89 13.47
N GLY A 245 -13.92 4.16 14.50
CA GLY A 245 -14.60 3.00 15.07
C GLY A 245 -14.69 1.81 14.10
N ARG A 246 -13.69 1.63 13.23
CA ARG A 246 -13.68 0.55 12.22
C ARG A 246 -13.26 -0.77 12.87
N GLU A 247 -13.96 -1.86 12.54
CA GLU A 247 -13.39 -3.19 12.72
C GLU A 247 -12.39 -3.44 11.58
N PHE A 248 -11.11 -3.67 11.89
CA PHE A 248 -10.11 -3.93 10.86
C PHE A 248 -9.01 -4.92 11.28
N ALA A 249 -8.29 -5.40 10.27
CA ALA A 249 -7.01 -6.10 10.41
C ALA A 249 -6.01 -5.60 9.36
N VAL A 250 -4.72 -5.64 9.69
CA VAL A 250 -3.62 -5.35 8.75
C VAL A 250 -2.77 -6.59 8.57
N VAL A 251 -2.58 -6.98 7.32
CA VAL A 251 -1.82 -8.15 6.90
C VAL A 251 -0.63 -7.65 6.08
N PHE A 252 0.53 -7.55 6.69
CA PHE A 252 1.77 -7.27 5.98
C PHE A 252 2.12 -8.43 5.05
N ARG A 253 2.36 -8.13 3.78
CA ARG A 253 2.75 -9.08 2.72
C ARG A 253 4.16 -8.70 2.27
N THR A 254 5.00 -9.67 1.96
CA THR A 254 6.31 -9.39 1.38
C THR A 254 6.92 -10.61 0.73
N PHE A 255 7.66 -10.42 -0.36
CA PHE A 255 8.55 -11.42 -0.90
C PHE A 255 9.90 -11.49 -0.16
N GLY A 256 10.27 -10.43 0.57
CA GLY A 256 11.59 -10.23 1.18
C GLY A 256 11.75 -10.77 2.60
N GLY A 257 12.80 -10.27 3.28
CA GLY A 257 13.18 -10.67 4.65
C GLY A 257 12.69 -9.73 5.75
N ASP A 258 12.05 -8.61 5.41
CA ASP A 258 11.78 -7.48 6.33
C ASP A 258 10.69 -7.74 7.38
N LEU A 259 9.78 -8.69 7.12
CA LEU A 259 8.60 -8.96 7.95
C LEU A 259 8.88 -9.06 9.46
N PRO A 260 9.92 -9.77 9.96
CA PRO A 260 10.19 -9.86 11.39
C PRO A 260 10.59 -8.51 12.01
N ARG A 261 11.27 -7.64 11.24
CA ARG A 261 11.66 -6.30 11.69
C ARG A 261 10.45 -5.37 11.67
N VAL A 262 9.58 -5.46 10.64
CA VAL A 262 8.32 -4.70 10.61
C VAL A 262 7.43 -5.03 11.80
N LEU A 263 7.20 -6.31 12.09
CA LEU A 263 6.37 -6.70 13.24
C LEU A 263 6.95 -6.19 14.57
N ARG A 264 8.28 -6.19 14.75
CA ARG A 264 8.92 -5.60 15.94
C ARG A 264 8.76 -4.08 15.98
N ALA A 265 9.00 -3.38 14.89
CA ALA A 265 8.84 -1.93 14.80
C ALA A 265 7.39 -1.52 15.12
N VAL A 266 6.42 -2.17 14.49
CA VAL A 266 4.98 -1.93 14.69
C VAL A 266 4.54 -2.30 16.12
N PHE A 267 5.01 -3.41 16.69
CA PHE A 267 4.79 -3.74 18.10
C PHE A 267 5.31 -2.64 19.03
N ARG A 268 6.53 -2.14 18.83
CA ARG A 268 7.11 -1.10 19.69
C ARG A 268 6.38 0.24 19.56
N ALA A 269 5.88 0.59 18.37
CA ALA A 269 4.99 1.73 18.21
C ALA A 269 3.66 1.55 18.96
N LEU A 270 2.99 0.40 18.79
CA LEU A 270 1.64 0.12 19.32
C LEU A 270 1.57 -0.34 20.78
N ASN A 271 2.68 -0.80 21.37
CA ASN A 271 2.70 -1.36 22.72
C ASN A 271 3.66 -0.62 23.68
N GLU A 272 4.68 0.07 23.16
CA GLU A 272 5.64 0.84 23.97
C GLU A 272 5.51 2.37 23.78
N GLY A 273 4.68 2.83 22.83
CA GLY A 273 4.59 4.25 22.46
C GLY A 273 5.89 4.79 21.85
N ALA A 274 6.75 3.91 21.31
CA ALA A 274 8.13 4.24 20.96
C ALA A 274 8.29 5.10 19.68
N HIS A 275 7.20 5.37 18.94
CA HIS A 275 7.27 6.21 17.75
C HIS A 275 7.15 7.71 18.10
N PRO A 276 8.16 8.55 17.80
CA PRO A 276 8.26 9.91 18.33
C PRO A 276 7.16 10.86 17.83
N LEU A 277 6.57 10.58 16.66
CA LEU A 277 5.44 11.37 16.12
C LEU A 277 4.07 10.83 16.55
N PHE A 278 4.01 9.62 17.14
CA PHE A 278 2.75 8.95 17.48
C PHE A 278 2.87 8.17 18.82
N PRO A 279 3.27 8.81 19.93
CA PRO A 279 3.37 8.14 21.23
C PRO A 279 2.01 7.59 21.73
N GLU A 280 0.89 8.22 21.33
CA GLU A 280 -0.48 7.83 21.70
C GLU A 280 -0.95 6.50 21.06
N LEU A 281 -0.16 5.91 20.17
CA LEU A 281 -0.46 4.60 19.58
C LEU A 281 -0.60 3.50 20.63
N SER A 282 0.10 3.62 21.77
CA SER A 282 -0.01 2.68 22.89
C SER A 282 -1.41 2.63 23.50
N ASP A 283 -2.19 3.71 23.39
CA ASP A 283 -3.54 3.78 23.94
C ASP A 283 -4.58 3.06 23.06
N LEU A 284 -4.26 2.83 21.77
CA LEU A 284 -5.19 2.23 20.80
C LEU A 284 -5.46 0.74 21.03
N SER A 285 -4.69 0.07 21.91
CA SER A 285 -4.85 -1.35 22.27
C SER A 285 -4.83 -2.34 21.09
N LEU A 286 -4.22 -1.95 19.97
CA LEU A 286 -4.08 -2.78 18.77
C LEU A 286 -3.10 -3.93 19.03
N LYS A 287 -3.52 -5.16 18.72
CA LYS A 287 -2.70 -6.37 18.92
C LYS A 287 -1.81 -6.62 17.70
N VAL A 288 -0.53 -6.92 17.93
CA VAL A 288 0.40 -7.40 16.91
C VAL A 288 0.67 -8.89 17.11
N ASN A 289 0.34 -9.70 16.12
CA ASN A 289 0.71 -11.10 16.06
C ASN A 289 2.14 -11.22 15.52
N MET A 290 3.06 -11.60 16.40
CA MET A 290 4.49 -11.78 16.10
C MET A 290 4.80 -13.10 15.36
N ALA A 291 3.83 -14.00 15.21
CA ALA A 291 4.00 -15.26 14.49
C ALA A 291 4.09 -15.03 12.97
N LEU A 292 5.22 -15.43 12.39
CA LEU A 292 5.52 -15.25 10.98
C LEU A 292 4.73 -16.24 10.13
N GLY A 293 3.75 -15.74 9.39
CA GLY A 293 3.07 -16.51 8.37
C GLY A 293 3.92 -16.72 7.11
N LYS A 294 3.60 -17.75 6.33
CA LYS A 294 4.13 -17.97 4.97
C LYS A 294 3.00 -18.38 4.03
N ILE A 295 3.03 -17.87 2.80
CA ILE A 295 2.19 -18.34 1.70
C ILE A 295 3.09 -18.90 0.61
N ARG A 296 2.87 -20.17 0.25
CA ARG A 296 3.70 -20.92 -0.70
C ARG A 296 2.85 -21.59 -1.77
N CYS A 297 2.92 -21.01 -2.97
CA CYS A 297 2.29 -21.49 -4.19
C CYS A 297 3.04 -22.69 -4.79
N ASN A 298 2.32 -23.64 -5.38
CA ASN A 298 2.89 -24.73 -6.18
C ASN A 298 1.85 -25.24 -7.21
N LYS A 299 2.22 -26.20 -8.07
CA LYS A 299 1.33 -26.76 -9.09
C LYS A 299 0.03 -27.42 -8.57
N ARG A 300 -0.07 -27.72 -7.26
CA ARG A 300 -1.26 -28.27 -6.60
C ARG A 300 -2.11 -27.20 -5.88
N GLY A 301 -1.78 -25.92 -6.05
CA GLY A 301 -2.46 -24.80 -5.40
C GLY A 301 -1.59 -24.05 -4.39
N ILE A 302 -2.24 -23.26 -3.54
CA ILE A 302 -1.60 -22.37 -2.58
C ILE A 302 -1.70 -22.99 -1.19
N VAL A 303 -0.64 -22.89 -0.39
CA VAL A 303 -0.61 -23.30 1.01
C VAL A 303 -0.22 -22.12 1.87
N LEU A 304 -1.04 -21.79 2.86
CA LEU A 304 -0.73 -20.86 3.93
C LEU A 304 -0.34 -21.65 5.18
N THR A 305 0.70 -21.20 5.88
CA THR A 305 1.10 -21.73 7.19
C THR A 305 1.43 -20.60 8.16
N ARG A 306 1.00 -20.71 9.43
CA ARG A 306 1.41 -19.86 10.55
C ARG A 306 1.27 -20.67 11.83
N ASP A 307 2.31 -20.77 12.65
CA ASP A 307 2.33 -21.66 13.83
C ASP A 307 1.87 -23.09 13.47
N GLU A 308 0.80 -23.58 14.10
CA GLU A 308 0.17 -24.88 13.82
C GLU A 308 -0.87 -24.80 12.68
N ASP A 309 -1.34 -23.61 12.31
CA ASP A 309 -2.32 -23.43 11.25
C ASP A 309 -1.73 -23.78 9.88
N ARG A 310 -2.44 -24.64 9.15
CA ARG A 310 -2.11 -25.00 7.76
C ARG A 310 -3.38 -25.09 6.92
N VAL A 311 -3.55 -24.13 6.03
CA VAL A 311 -4.71 -24.03 5.13
C VAL A 311 -4.24 -24.09 3.68
N SER A 312 -5.02 -24.70 2.77
CA SER A 312 -4.62 -24.83 1.36
C SER A 312 -5.79 -24.89 0.40
N THR A 313 -5.57 -24.45 -0.84
CA THR A 313 -6.61 -24.42 -1.90
C THR A 313 -6.93 -25.78 -2.52
N ARG A 314 -6.36 -26.88 -1.98
CA ARG A 314 -6.57 -28.25 -2.47
C ARG A 314 -8.06 -28.65 -2.50
N ASN A 315 -8.87 -28.09 -1.61
CA ASN A 315 -10.30 -28.34 -1.48
C ASN A 315 -11.14 -27.11 -1.88
N GLY A 316 -10.60 -26.22 -2.73
CA GLY A 316 -11.22 -24.95 -3.10
C GLY A 316 -10.58 -23.74 -2.41
N GLU A 317 -10.81 -22.55 -2.97
CA GLU A 317 -10.18 -21.29 -2.56
C GLU A 317 -10.74 -20.73 -1.24
N ARG A 318 -12.02 -21.06 -0.94
CA ARG A 318 -12.83 -20.57 0.18
C ARG A 318 -12.14 -20.66 1.55
N GLY A 319 -11.39 -21.73 1.82
CA GLY A 319 -10.71 -21.92 3.09
C GLY A 319 -9.61 -20.88 3.37
N LEU A 320 -8.86 -20.45 2.35
CA LEU A 320 -7.86 -19.39 2.52
C LEU A 320 -8.50 -18.02 2.70
N TYR A 321 -9.59 -17.74 1.96
CA TYR A 321 -10.39 -16.53 2.16
C TYR A 321 -10.90 -16.44 3.61
N GLN A 322 -11.61 -17.47 4.09
CA GLN A 322 -12.14 -17.52 5.46
C GLN A 322 -11.05 -17.37 6.53
N TYR A 323 -9.89 -17.99 6.33
CA TYR A 323 -8.75 -17.84 7.22
C TYR A 323 -8.21 -16.40 7.25
N LEU A 324 -8.08 -15.73 6.10
CA LEU A 324 -7.65 -14.34 6.05
C LEU A 324 -8.73 -13.40 6.63
N SER A 325 -10.00 -13.65 6.33
CA SER A 325 -11.17 -12.96 6.90
C SER A 325 -11.24 -13.06 8.44
N SER A 326 -10.73 -14.15 9.04
CA SER A 326 -10.71 -14.32 10.49
C SER A 326 -9.58 -13.57 11.21
N VAL A 327 -8.53 -13.12 10.49
CA VAL A 327 -7.37 -12.42 11.09
C VAL A 327 -7.82 -11.16 11.83
N GLN A 328 -7.25 -10.90 13.01
CA GLN A 328 -7.51 -9.72 13.84
C GLN A 328 -6.20 -8.99 14.16
N GLY A 329 -6.29 -7.68 14.36
CA GLY A 329 -5.12 -6.84 14.66
C GLY A 329 -4.14 -6.79 13.49
N LEU A 330 -2.85 -6.75 13.79
CA LEU A 330 -1.79 -6.65 12.81
C LEU A 330 -0.96 -7.94 12.79
N GLY A 331 -0.56 -8.41 11.62
CA GLY A 331 0.31 -9.57 11.45
C GLY A 331 0.81 -9.63 10.02
N GLY A 332 1.46 -10.72 9.60
CA GLY A 332 1.86 -10.82 8.20
C GLY A 332 2.38 -12.16 7.73
N PHE A 333 2.60 -12.21 6.41
CA PHE A 333 2.95 -13.42 5.66
C PHE A 333 4.05 -13.13 4.65
N GLN A 334 5.08 -13.97 4.64
CA GLN A 334 6.05 -14.01 3.56
C GLN A 334 5.51 -14.81 2.37
N ASP A 335 5.47 -14.20 1.19
CA ASP A 335 5.03 -14.78 -0.07
C ASP A 335 6.13 -15.61 -0.77
N HIS A 336 5.74 -16.23 -1.89
CA HIS A 336 6.59 -17.15 -2.63
C HIS A 336 7.34 -16.45 -3.78
N PHE A 337 8.43 -15.76 -3.48
CA PHE A 337 9.21 -15.03 -4.49
C PHE A 337 9.67 -15.93 -5.64
N GLU A 338 10.18 -17.11 -5.32
CA GLU A 338 10.68 -18.07 -6.29
C GLU A 338 9.59 -18.54 -7.27
N TRP A 339 8.33 -18.60 -6.80
CA TRP A 339 7.18 -18.90 -7.64
C TRP A 339 6.87 -17.74 -8.59
N TRP A 340 6.81 -16.49 -8.11
CA TRP A 340 6.56 -15.32 -8.93
C TRP A 340 7.61 -15.16 -10.04
N ALA A 341 8.90 -15.27 -9.68
CA ALA A 341 10.01 -15.26 -10.65
C ALA A 341 9.92 -16.42 -11.66
N SER A 342 9.54 -17.63 -11.24
CA SER A 342 9.37 -18.78 -12.15
C SER A 342 8.16 -18.65 -13.10
N ASN A 343 7.22 -17.74 -12.81
CA ASN A 343 6.07 -17.39 -13.65
C ASN A 343 6.26 -15.99 -14.28
N THR A 344 7.52 -15.66 -14.62
CA THR A 344 7.93 -14.47 -15.37
C THR A 344 7.43 -13.14 -14.82
N PHE A 345 7.25 -13.03 -13.50
CA PHE A 345 6.72 -11.85 -12.80
C PHE A 345 5.27 -11.45 -13.19
N SER A 346 4.55 -12.31 -13.92
CA SER A 346 3.17 -12.11 -14.32
C SER A 346 2.16 -12.29 -13.18
N ILE A 347 0.92 -11.84 -13.41
CA ILE A 347 -0.26 -12.04 -12.56
C ILE A 347 -0.40 -13.49 -12.05
N ARG A 348 -0.06 -14.50 -12.86
CA ARG A 348 -0.17 -15.92 -12.50
C ARG A 348 0.77 -16.32 -11.37
N GLY A 349 1.93 -15.64 -11.29
CA GLY A 349 2.93 -15.82 -10.25
C GLY A 349 2.73 -14.94 -9.02
N GLY A 350 1.92 -13.88 -9.13
CA GLY A 350 1.77 -12.84 -8.12
C GLY A 350 1.24 -13.33 -6.76
N LYS A 351 1.31 -12.44 -5.77
CA LYS A 351 0.79 -12.65 -4.41
C LYS A 351 -0.70 -12.96 -4.48
N PRO A 352 -1.15 -14.15 -4.06
CA PRO A 352 -2.58 -14.47 -4.06
C PRO A 352 -3.38 -13.49 -3.19
N PHE A 353 -4.48 -13.00 -3.77
CA PHE A 353 -5.41 -12.07 -3.14
C PHE A 353 -6.84 -12.48 -3.51
N TRP A 354 -7.73 -12.59 -2.51
CA TRP A 354 -9.09 -13.07 -2.70
C TRP A 354 -10.10 -11.97 -2.40
N VAL A 355 -11.05 -11.80 -3.31
CA VAL A 355 -12.19 -10.89 -3.19
C VAL A 355 -13.47 -11.70 -3.27
N ASP A 356 -14.36 -11.51 -2.30
CA ASP A 356 -15.71 -12.05 -2.35
C ASP A 356 -16.72 -10.89 -2.42
N PRO A 357 -17.38 -10.67 -3.57
CA PRO A 357 -18.42 -9.63 -3.68
C PRO A 357 -19.68 -9.98 -2.87
N PHE A 358 -19.88 -11.25 -2.52
CA PHE A 358 -21.05 -11.73 -1.79
C PHE A 358 -20.87 -11.61 -0.26
N ASP A 359 -19.65 -11.55 0.25
CA ASP A 359 -19.38 -11.33 1.69
C ASP A 359 -19.72 -9.87 2.08
N GLN A 360 -20.90 -9.69 2.68
CA GLN A 360 -21.34 -8.40 3.21
C GLN A 360 -20.75 -8.07 4.60
N SER A 361 -19.88 -8.93 5.15
CA SER A 361 -19.28 -8.77 6.47
C SER A 361 -17.79 -8.38 6.43
N VAL A 362 -17.05 -8.71 5.36
CA VAL A 362 -15.62 -8.40 5.22
C VAL A 362 -15.28 -7.83 3.84
N GLN A 363 -14.50 -6.75 3.79
CA GLN A 363 -13.89 -6.23 2.57
C GLN A 363 -12.36 -6.30 2.69
N HIS A 364 -11.70 -6.92 1.69
CA HIS A 364 -10.25 -6.98 1.60
C HIS A 364 -9.77 -5.89 0.62
N ILE A 365 -8.70 -5.19 0.96
CA ILE A 365 -8.01 -4.23 0.08
C ILE A 365 -6.52 -4.56 0.09
N PHE A 366 -5.87 -4.61 -1.08
CA PHE A 366 -4.43 -4.76 -1.23
C PHE A 366 -3.79 -3.41 -1.61
N ILE A 367 -2.77 -2.98 -0.86
CA ILE A 367 -2.02 -1.74 -1.07
C ILE A 367 -0.56 -2.09 -1.35
N ASP A 368 -0.04 -1.70 -2.50
CA ASP A 368 1.31 -2.04 -2.99
C ASP A 368 1.71 -1.06 -4.12
N ASP A 369 2.93 -0.53 -4.12
CA ASP A 369 3.41 0.45 -5.11
C ASP A 369 3.66 -0.17 -6.50
N ASN A 370 3.89 -1.49 -6.55
CA ASN A 370 4.23 -2.26 -7.75
C ASN A 370 3.03 -2.99 -8.38
N ILE A 371 1.79 -2.72 -7.94
CA ILE A 371 0.58 -3.13 -8.69
C ILE A 371 0.53 -2.32 -9.98
N ARG A 372 0.92 -2.90 -11.11
CA ARG A 372 0.69 -2.30 -12.44
C ARG A 372 -0.66 -2.76 -12.99
N GLN A 373 -1.34 -1.92 -13.78
CA GLN A 373 -2.49 -2.33 -14.61
C GLN A 373 -2.03 -3.07 -15.89
N ASN A 374 -1.02 -3.93 -15.74
CA ASN A 374 -0.45 -4.76 -16.80
C ASN A 374 -0.29 -6.17 -16.25
N ASP A 375 -1.20 -7.07 -16.59
CA ASP A 375 -1.26 -8.41 -16.02
C ASP A 375 -0.03 -9.28 -16.40
N GLU A 376 0.76 -8.88 -17.41
CA GLU A 376 2.01 -9.55 -17.78
C GLU A 376 3.19 -9.18 -16.85
N ASP A 377 3.13 -8.06 -16.13
CA ASP A 377 4.13 -7.62 -15.13
C ASP A 377 3.41 -6.97 -13.94
N THR A 378 2.94 -7.81 -13.01
CA THR A 378 2.24 -7.34 -11.82
C THR A 378 2.43 -8.27 -10.63
N ILE A 379 2.44 -7.67 -9.45
CA ILE A 379 2.88 -8.30 -8.21
C ILE A 379 1.77 -9.07 -7.48
N VAL A 380 0.52 -8.88 -7.88
CA VAL A 380 -0.69 -9.45 -7.26
C VAL A 380 -1.35 -10.47 -8.19
N HIS A 381 -2.00 -11.48 -7.61
CA HIS A 381 -2.82 -12.48 -8.31
C HIS A 381 -4.25 -12.43 -7.76
N PRO A 382 -5.12 -11.57 -8.32
CA PRO A 382 -6.49 -11.40 -7.83
C PRO A 382 -7.38 -12.58 -8.21
N LYS A 383 -8.20 -13.01 -7.25
CA LYS A 383 -9.14 -14.14 -7.34
C LYS A 383 -10.51 -13.71 -6.84
N VAL A 384 -11.48 -13.61 -7.72
CA VAL A 384 -12.85 -13.17 -7.40
C VAL A 384 -13.77 -14.41 -7.35
N PHE A 385 -14.50 -14.59 -6.25
CA PHE A 385 -15.47 -15.69 -6.12
C PHE A 385 -16.64 -15.52 -7.11
N LEU A 386 -17.10 -16.63 -7.69
CA LEU A 386 -18.16 -16.63 -8.71
C LEU A 386 -19.58 -16.73 -8.13
N ASP A 387 -19.73 -17.41 -7.00
CA ASP A 387 -21.03 -17.70 -6.38
C ASP A 387 -20.99 -17.44 -4.87
N PRO A 388 -22.12 -17.05 -4.24
CA PRO A 388 -22.29 -17.04 -2.80
C PRO A 388 -21.93 -18.41 -2.21
N ASP A 389 -21.07 -18.43 -1.18
CA ASP A 389 -20.52 -19.62 -0.53
C ASP A 389 -19.76 -20.62 -1.43
N GLY A 390 -19.66 -20.36 -2.75
CA GLY A 390 -18.99 -21.21 -3.73
C GLY A 390 -17.49 -21.40 -3.46
N THR A 391 -16.88 -22.45 -4.03
CA THR A 391 -15.45 -22.77 -3.83
C THR A 391 -14.54 -22.31 -4.98
N GLU A 392 -15.13 -21.86 -6.08
CA GLU A 392 -14.46 -21.48 -7.32
C GLU A 392 -14.25 -19.96 -7.43
N THR A 393 -13.18 -19.58 -8.12
CA THR A 393 -12.83 -18.16 -8.37
C THR A 393 -12.40 -17.97 -9.81
N ARG A 394 -12.79 -16.86 -10.44
CA ARG A 394 -12.11 -16.36 -11.64
C ARG A 394 -10.85 -15.59 -11.25
N MET A 395 -9.87 -15.57 -12.16
CA MET A 395 -8.79 -14.58 -12.10
C MET A 395 -9.35 -13.27 -12.65
N ALA A 396 -9.24 -12.18 -11.90
CA ALA A 396 -9.63 -10.84 -12.35
C ALA A 396 -8.40 -10.08 -12.88
N CYS A 397 -8.60 -9.21 -13.86
CA CYS A 397 -7.54 -8.32 -14.33
C CYS A 397 -7.23 -7.27 -13.27
N THR A 398 -6.00 -6.76 -13.22
CA THR A 398 -5.61 -5.77 -12.21
C THR A 398 -6.36 -4.44 -12.33
N SER A 399 -6.67 -4.02 -13.57
CA SER A 399 -7.48 -2.81 -13.86
C SER A 399 -8.94 -2.92 -13.40
N GLU A 400 -9.50 -4.13 -13.39
CA GLU A 400 -10.88 -4.41 -12.95
C GLU A 400 -11.10 -4.06 -11.46
N LEU A 401 -10.05 -4.20 -10.65
CA LEU A 401 -10.11 -4.04 -9.20
C LEU A 401 -9.37 -2.78 -8.71
N TYR A 402 -8.82 -1.99 -9.63
CA TYR A 402 -8.06 -0.79 -9.33
C TYR A 402 -8.94 0.28 -8.66
N ASP A 403 -8.45 0.87 -7.57
CA ASP A 403 -9.17 1.79 -6.69
C ASP A 403 -10.50 1.24 -6.11
N ILE A 404 -10.69 -0.08 -6.14
CA ILE A 404 -11.86 -0.80 -5.60
C ILE A 404 -11.42 -1.77 -4.50
N THR A 405 -10.48 -2.66 -4.83
CA THR A 405 -9.79 -3.54 -3.85
C THR A 405 -8.28 -3.60 -4.06
N LEU A 406 -7.73 -3.00 -5.12
CA LEU A 406 -6.29 -2.85 -5.37
C LEU A 406 -5.92 -1.37 -5.39
N VAL A 407 -4.95 -0.97 -4.58
CA VAL A 407 -4.43 0.40 -4.50
C VAL A 407 -2.97 0.41 -4.90
N GLN A 408 -2.66 1.07 -6.02
CA GLN A 408 -1.26 1.34 -6.34
C GLN A 408 -0.75 2.56 -5.57
N THR A 409 0.17 2.34 -4.64
CA THR A 409 0.76 3.39 -3.79
C THR A 409 1.50 4.45 -4.61
N ASP A 410 1.38 5.70 -4.19
CA ASP A 410 2.22 6.81 -4.60
C ASP A 410 3.14 7.15 -3.43
N LEU A 411 4.40 6.74 -3.51
CA LEU A 411 5.34 6.85 -2.40
C LEU A 411 5.62 8.30 -2.01
N LEU A 412 5.71 9.22 -2.98
CA LEU A 412 5.97 10.64 -2.70
C LEU A 412 4.77 11.27 -1.97
N GLN A 413 3.54 11.00 -2.43
CA GLN A 413 2.34 11.44 -1.71
C GLN A 413 2.26 10.80 -0.31
N ALA A 414 2.54 9.49 -0.18
CA ALA A 414 2.54 8.78 1.10
C ALA A 414 3.62 9.28 2.08
N ILE A 415 4.69 9.92 1.60
CA ILE A 415 5.67 10.64 2.43
C ILE A 415 5.16 12.04 2.82
N SER A 416 4.51 12.75 1.89
CA SER A 416 4.12 14.16 2.07
C SER A 416 2.78 14.40 2.78
N ASP A 417 1.85 13.46 2.70
CA ASP A 417 0.54 13.53 3.34
C ASP A 417 0.38 12.37 4.34
N LEU A 418 0.25 12.73 5.62
CA LEU A 418 0.04 11.76 6.70
C LEU A 418 -1.27 10.99 6.53
N SER A 419 -2.31 11.60 5.96
CA SER A 419 -3.61 10.98 5.76
C SER A 419 -3.73 10.22 4.44
N TYR A 420 -2.64 10.10 3.65
CA TYR A 420 -2.64 9.46 2.33
C TYR A 420 -3.35 8.10 2.33
N PHE A 421 -2.89 7.14 3.14
CA PHE A 421 -3.49 5.80 3.14
C PHE A 421 -4.95 5.80 3.60
N THR A 422 -5.32 6.66 4.56
CA THR A 422 -6.71 6.81 5.03
C THR A 422 -7.62 7.25 3.88
N GLN A 423 -7.20 8.27 3.12
CA GLN A 423 -7.93 8.74 1.92
C GLN A 423 -8.04 7.63 0.86
N ARG A 424 -6.96 6.88 0.58
CA ARG A 424 -7.00 5.76 -0.37
C ARG A 424 -7.93 4.63 0.07
N VAL A 425 -8.00 4.35 1.38
CA VAL A 425 -8.99 3.43 1.94
C VAL A 425 -10.41 3.96 1.74
N HIS A 426 -10.70 5.23 2.02
CA HIS A 426 -12.05 5.81 1.80
C HIS A 426 -12.48 5.73 0.34
N ILE A 427 -11.60 6.11 -0.61
CA ILE A 427 -11.85 5.99 -2.05
C ILE A 427 -12.26 4.56 -2.43
N CYS A 428 -11.55 3.55 -1.92
CA CYS A 428 -11.87 2.15 -2.19
C CYS A 428 -13.21 1.69 -1.60
N LEU A 429 -13.60 2.20 -0.42
CA LEU A 429 -14.92 1.90 0.15
C LEU A 429 -16.03 2.46 -0.74
N GLU A 430 -15.94 3.75 -1.08
CA GLU A 430 -16.93 4.43 -1.92
C GLU A 430 -17.03 3.79 -3.31
N ASN A 431 -15.91 3.43 -3.92
CA ASN A 431 -15.87 2.77 -5.22
C ASN A 431 -16.42 1.34 -5.15
N TYR A 432 -16.07 0.55 -4.13
CA TYR A 432 -16.58 -0.81 -3.93
C TYR A 432 -18.09 -0.82 -3.71
N GLU A 433 -18.60 0.09 -2.88
CA GLU A 433 -20.02 0.21 -2.59
C GLU A 433 -20.82 0.67 -3.83
N ARG A 434 -20.25 1.53 -4.67
CA ARG A 434 -20.81 1.90 -5.97
C ARG A 434 -20.84 0.73 -6.97
N ASN A 435 -19.74 -0.03 -7.08
CA ASN A 435 -19.65 -1.21 -7.96
C ASN A 435 -20.70 -2.27 -7.59
N LEU A 436 -20.90 -2.54 -6.29
CA LEU A 436 -21.93 -3.46 -5.81
C LEU A 436 -23.36 -2.99 -6.15
N GLN A 437 -23.63 -1.68 -6.15
CA GLN A 437 -24.93 -1.13 -6.56
C GLN A 437 -25.17 -1.22 -8.07
N GLN A 438 -24.11 -1.21 -8.87
CA GLN A 438 -24.17 -1.28 -10.34
C GLN A 438 -24.17 -2.73 -10.86
N GLY A 439 -23.72 -3.69 -10.05
CA GLY A 439 -23.65 -5.10 -10.42
C GLY A 439 -22.47 -5.44 -11.34
N GLU A 440 -21.36 -4.71 -11.20
CA GLU A 440 -20.20 -4.76 -12.11
C GLU A 440 -19.04 -5.66 -11.61
N VAL A 441 -19.27 -6.51 -10.58
CA VAL A 441 -18.26 -7.41 -9.95
C VAL A 441 -18.56 -8.89 -10.21
#